data_AF-A0A353G6C5-F1
#
_entry.id   AF-A0A353G6C5-F1
#
_cell.length_a   1.000
_cell.length_b   1.000
_cell.length_c   1.000
_cell.angle_alpha   90.00
_cell.angle_beta   90.00
_cell.angle_gamma   90.00
#
_symmetry.space_group_name_H-M   'P 1'
#
loop_
_entity.id
_entity.type
_entity.pdbx_description
1 polymer ?
#
loop_
_entity_poly.entity_id
_entity_poly.type
_entity_poly.pdbx_seq_one_letter_code
_entity_poly.pdbx_strand_id
1 'polypeptide(L)'
;MAAWDEDIPDVSTLSPQERVRVGFRAFLLFTTSHPAFYGFMLHEMHSSSPRLQWFIDNFLSKIRSRILPQIISSQHDGELPTGDTNLLYYMLLGAATVLSALSGEIATRTDKSISDPKVASEYWPLLEKVFFRTEMQDRRVICTHASHPARSRDGNIAPISEMLGKVEVCDPLM
;
A
#
# COMPACT_ATOMS: atom_id res chain seq x y z
N MET A 1 -23.13 9.97 -8.90
CA MET A 1 -22.42 9.41 -7.72
C MET A 1 -21.27 10.34 -7.40
N ALA A 2 -20.45 10.13 -6.37
CA ALA A 2 -19.26 10.97 -6.20
C ALA A 2 -18.22 10.57 -7.26
N ALA A 3 -17.48 11.53 -7.85
CA ALA A 3 -16.64 11.28 -9.04
C ALA A 3 -15.62 10.13 -8.88
N TRP A 4 -15.07 9.95 -7.68
CA TRP A 4 -14.17 8.84 -7.31
C TRP A 4 -14.82 7.44 -7.34
N ASP A 5 -16.15 7.39 -7.41
CA ASP A 5 -16.93 6.16 -7.52
C ASP A 5 -17.19 5.73 -8.96
N GLU A 6 -17.03 6.65 -9.92
CA GLU A 6 -17.24 6.43 -11.35
C GLU A 6 -16.01 5.82 -12.04
N ASP A 7 -14.82 5.96 -11.41
CA ASP A 7 -13.52 5.55 -11.97
C ASP A 7 -13.24 4.04 -11.88
N ILE A 8 -14.14 3.22 -11.30
CA ILE A 8 -14.01 1.76 -11.30
C ILE A 8 -15.32 1.11 -11.80
N PRO A 9 -15.47 0.96 -13.13
CA PRO A 9 -16.57 0.20 -13.70
C PRO A 9 -16.55 -1.26 -13.19
N ASP A 10 -17.73 -1.82 -12.90
CA ASP A 10 -17.90 -3.21 -12.47
C ASP A 10 -17.28 -4.18 -13.51
N VAL A 11 -17.50 -3.87 -14.79
CA VAL A 11 -16.85 -4.47 -15.97
C VAL A 11 -15.60 -3.67 -16.35
N SER A 12 -14.45 -4.03 -15.79
CA SER A 12 -13.14 -3.56 -16.25
C SER A 12 -12.21 -4.75 -16.46
N THR A 13 -11.32 -4.64 -17.44
CA THR A 13 -10.28 -5.64 -17.76
C THR A 13 -9.12 -5.60 -16.76
N LEU A 14 -9.20 -4.77 -15.73
CA LEU A 14 -8.15 -4.61 -14.73
C LEU A 14 -8.08 -5.82 -13.80
N SER A 15 -6.87 -6.20 -13.44
CA SER A 15 -6.64 -7.20 -12.39
C SER A 15 -7.19 -6.72 -11.05
N PRO A 16 -7.42 -7.64 -10.08
CA PRO A 16 -7.81 -7.26 -8.74
C PRO A 16 -6.87 -6.23 -8.10
N GLN A 17 -5.55 -6.41 -8.25
CA GLN A 17 -4.57 -5.47 -7.71
C GLN A 17 -4.68 -4.10 -8.37
N GLU A 18 -4.84 -4.06 -9.69
CA GLU A 18 -5.00 -2.81 -10.44
C GLU A 18 -6.26 -2.07 -10.01
N ARG A 19 -7.37 -2.77 -9.74
CA ARG A 19 -8.59 -2.15 -9.22
C ARG A 19 -8.37 -1.53 -7.84
N VAL A 20 -7.67 -2.23 -6.94
CA VAL A 20 -7.29 -1.68 -5.62
C VAL A 20 -6.40 -0.45 -5.79
N ARG A 21 -5.38 -0.55 -6.64
CA ARG A 21 -4.42 0.52 -6.95
C ARG A 21 -5.13 1.78 -7.46
N VAL A 22 -5.95 1.64 -8.51
CA VAL A 22 -6.69 2.77 -9.10
C VAL A 22 -7.67 3.37 -8.10
N GLY A 23 -8.39 2.54 -7.34
CA GLY A 23 -9.37 3.03 -6.37
C GLY A 23 -8.76 3.87 -5.25
N PHE A 24 -7.68 3.40 -4.62
CA PHE A 24 -7.02 4.18 -3.58
C PHE A 24 -6.27 5.40 -4.13
N ARG A 25 -5.78 5.35 -5.38
CA ARG A 25 -5.21 6.53 -6.05
C ARG A 25 -6.26 7.60 -6.29
N ALA A 26 -7.40 7.22 -6.85
CA ALA A 26 -8.53 8.13 -7.08
C ALA A 26 -9.00 8.74 -5.76
N PHE A 27 -9.09 7.92 -4.70
CA PHE A 27 -9.46 8.41 -3.38
C PHE A 27 -8.47 9.41 -2.79
N LEU A 28 -7.15 9.14 -2.88
CA LEU A 28 -6.11 10.09 -2.46
C LEU A 28 -6.25 11.44 -3.18
N LEU A 29 -6.45 11.42 -4.51
CA LEU A 29 -6.62 12.64 -5.31
C LEU A 29 -7.90 13.39 -4.92
N PHE A 30 -8.98 12.66 -4.67
CA PHE A 30 -10.24 13.23 -4.22
C PHE A 30 -10.07 13.94 -2.86
N THR A 31 -9.49 13.28 -1.86
CA THR A 31 -9.38 13.83 -0.51
C THR A 31 -8.39 15.00 -0.46
N THR A 32 -7.35 15.00 -1.28
CA THR A 32 -6.41 16.13 -1.37
C THR A 32 -7.02 17.34 -2.06
N SER A 33 -7.91 17.11 -3.03
CA SER A 33 -8.68 18.18 -3.70
C SER A 33 -9.86 18.70 -2.84
N HIS A 34 -10.33 17.89 -1.89
CA HIS A 34 -11.45 18.23 -0.99
C HIS A 34 -11.07 18.03 0.48
N PRO A 35 -10.07 18.75 1.02
CA PRO A 35 -9.56 18.50 2.37
C PRO A 35 -10.61 18.66 3.48
N ALA A 36 -11.60 19.55 3.27
CA ALA A 36 -12.73 19.71 4.18
C ALA A 36 -13.59 18.45 4.34
N PHE A 37 -13.67 17.60 3.31
CA PHE A 37 -14.40 16.33 3.37
C PHE A 37 -13.84 15.42 4.45
N TYR A 38 -12.51 15.26 4.51
CA TYR A 38 -11.90 14.38 5.50
C TYR A 38 -11.95 14.96 6.92
N GLY A 39 -11.82 16.28 7.06
CA GLY A 39 -12.02 16.95 8.35
C GLY A 39 -13.43 16.78 8.90
N PHE A 40 -14.44 16.91 8.05
CA PHE A 40 -15.84 16.61 8.40
C PHE A 40 -15.99 15.14 8.83
N MET A 41 -15.43 14.19 8.08
CA MET A 41 -15.47 12.77 8.42
C MET A 41 -14.87 12.49 9.81
N LEU A 42 -13.68 13.03 10.10
CA LEU A 42 -13.04 12.85 11.41
C LEU A 42 -13.90 13.38 12.55
N HIS A 43 -14.55 14.53 12.37
CA HIS A 43 -15.45 15.09 13.38
C HIS A 43 -16.65 14.17 13.64
N GLU A 44 -17.28 13.65 12.59
CA GLU A 44 -18.41 12.71 12.73
C GLU A 44 -18.02 11.37 13.35
N MET A 45 -16.74 10.97 13.25
CA MET A 45 -16.21 9.74 13.85
C MET A 45 -15.97 9.81 15.36
N HIS A 46 -15.89 11.01 15.95
CA HIS A 46 -15.65 11.19 17.39
C HIS A 46 -16.86 10.89 18.28
N SER A 47 -18.05 10.72 17.70
CA SER A 47 -19.27 10.38 18.43
C SER A 47 -20.06 9.34 17.65
N SER A 48 -20.98 8.62 18.30
CA SER A 48 -21.96 7.77 17.60
C SER A 48 -22.95 8.65 16.83
N SER A 49 -22.49 9.23 15.73
CA SER A 49 -23.23 10.20 14.94
C SER A 49 -24.22 9.48 14.02
N PRO A 50 -25.52 9.83 14.05
CA PRO A 50 -26.48 9.37 13.05
C PRO A 50 -26.05 9.72 11.62
N ARG A 51 -25.26 10.78 11.45
CA ARG A 51 -24.74 11.20 10.15
C ARG A 51 -23.63 10.26 9.66
N LEU A 52 -22.79 9.75 10.56
CA LEU A 52 -21.81 8.71 10.22
C LEU A 52 -22.51 7.42 9.80
N GLN A 53 -23.52 6.98 10.55
CA GLN A 53 -24.28 5.78 10.20
C GLN A 53 -24.95 5.94 8.83
N TRP A 54 -25.63 7.07 8.61
CA TRP A 54 -26.23 7.38 7.31
C TRP A 54 -25.18 7.36 6.19
N PHE A 55 -23.99 7.92 6.42
CA PHE A 55 -22.92 7.93 5.42
C PHE A 55 -22.38 6.51 5.13
N ILE A 56 -22.27 5.67 6.16
CA ILE A 56 -21.91 4.25 6.01
C ILE A 56 -22.93 3.53 5.14
N ASP A 57 -24.21 3.69 5.43
CA ASP A 57 -25.29 2.96 4.77
C ASP A 57 -25.45 3.40 3.30
N ASN A 58 -25.28 4.69 3.03
CA ASN A 58 -25.56 5.25 1.71
C ASN A 58 -24.35 5.23 0.76
N PHE A 59 -23.13 5.32 1.29
CA PHE A 59 -21.90 5.47 0.50
C PHE A 59 -20.85 4.40 0.81
N LEU A 60 -20.35 4.34 2.05
CA LEU A 60 -19.16 3.53 2.34
C LEU A 60 -19.40 2.03 2.16
N SER A 61 -20.59 1.53 2.48
CA SER A 61 -20.90 0.10 2.36
C SER A 61 -20.80 -0.40 0.92
N LYS A 62 -21.22 0.41 -0.07
CA LYS A 62 -21.16 0.07 -1.50
C LYS A 62 -19.73 0.08 -2.03
N ILE A 63 -18.91 1.01 -1.56
CA ILE A 63 -17.49 1.07 -1.91
C ILE A 63 -16.78 -0.14 -1.31
N ARG A 64 -17.07 -0.43 -0.03
CA ARG A 64 -16.50 -1.55 0.69
C ARG A 64 -16.83 -2.90 0.05
N SER A 65 -18.08 -3.11 -0.36
CA SER A 65 -18.51 -4.36 -0.99
C SER A 65 -17.82 -4.62 -2.33
N ARG A 66 -17.38 -3.57 -3.04
CA ARG A 66 -16.64 -3.69 -4.29
C ARG A 66 -15.15 -3.90 -4.09
N ILE A 67 -14.53 -3.22 -3.12
CA ILE A 67 -13.08 -3.24 -2.94
C ILE A 67 -12.57 -4.46 -2.17
N LEU A 68 -13.32 -4.95 -1.17
CA LEU A 68 -12.86 -6.06 -0.33
C LEU A 68 -12.59 -7.36 -1.11
N PRO A 69 -13.46 -7.79 -2.05
CA PRO A 69 -13.17 -8.99 -2.86
C PRO A 69 -11.86 -8.85 -3.66
N GLN A 70 -11.55 -7.65 -4.14
CA GLN A 70 -10.32 -7.40 -4.89
C GLN A 70 -9.09 -7.48 -3.99
N ILE A 71 -9.17 -6.95 -2.77
CA ILE A 71 -8.10 -7.08 -1.77
C ILE A 71 -7.88 -8.56 -1.43
N ILE A 72 -8.95 -9.34 -1.23
CA ILE A 72 -8.85 -10.78 -0.95
C ILE A 72 -8.14 -11.51 -2.10
N SER A 73 -8.55 -11.25 -3.35
CA SER A 73 -7.93 -11.89 -4.52
C SER A 73 -6.45 -11.52 -4.62
N SER A 74 -6.10 -10.24 -4.46
CA SER A 74 -4.69 -9.83 -4.51
C SER A 74 -3.86 -10.33 -3.32
N GLN A 75 -4.47 -10.57 -2.15
CA GLN A 75 -3.77 -11.25 -1.06
C GLN A 75 -3.51 -12.72 -1.40
N HIS A 76 -4.48 -13.40 -2.01
CA HIS A 76 -4.34 -14.78 -2.48
C HIS A 76 -3.23 -14.92 -3.53
N ASP A 77 -3.15 -13.97 -4.45
CA ASP A 77 -2.18 -13.99 -5.55
C ASP A 77 -0.81 -13.44 -5.14
N GLY A 78 -0.61 -13.13 -3.85
CA GLY A 78 0.66 -12.61 -3.33
C GLY A 78 0.99 -11.19 -3.79
N GLU A 79 0.01 -10.45 -4.30
CA GLU A 79 0.13 -9.09 -4.83
C GLU A 79 0.00 -8.00 -3.74
N LEU A 80 -0.64 -8.35 -2.62
CA LEU A 80 -0.80 -7.52 -1.42
C LEU A 80 -0.33 -8.28 -0.15
N PRO A 81 -0.01 -7.59 0.95
CA PRO A 81 0.34 -8.22 2.23
C PRO A 81 -0.74 -9.19 2.73
N THR A 82 -0.33 -10.39 3.10
CA THR A 82 -1.20 -11.36 3.77
C THR A 82 -1.57 -10.87 5.18
N GLY A 83 -2.82 -11.10 5.60
CA GLY A 83 -3.32 -10.70 6.92
C GLY A 83 -4.83 -10.46 6.91
N ASP A 84 -5.38 -9.92 7.99
CA ASP A 84 -6.79 -9.56 8.05
C ASP A 84 -7.13 -8.49 6.99
N THR A 85 -8.05 -8.82 6.08
CA THR A 85 -8.45 -7.97 4.96
C THR A 85 -9.07 -6.65 5.43
N ASN A 86 -9.82 -6.64 6.55
CA ASN A 86 -10.43 -5.43 7.06
C ASN A 86 -9.37 -4.46 7.60
N LEU A 87 -8.38 -4.97 8.33
CA LEU A 87 -7.26 -4.18 8.81
C LEU A 87 -6.42 -3.64 7.65
N LEU A 88 -6.13 -4.46 6.65
CA LEU A 88 -5.41 -4.01 5.45
C LEU A 88 -6.18 -2.91 4.70
N TYR A 89 -7.49 -3.07 4.54
CA TYR A 89 -8.35 -2.02 3.97
C TYR A 89 -8.24 -0.70 4.75
N TYR A 90 -8.31 -0.73 6.08
CA TYR A 90 -8.20 0.49 6.89
C TYR A 90 -6.79 1.07 6.91
N MET A 91 -5.74 0.25 6.78
CA MET A 91 -4.37 0.75 6.58
C MET A 91 -4.23 1.52 5.27
N LEU A 92 -4.73 0.96 4.16
CA LEU A 92 -4.74 1.62 2.86
C LEU A 92 -5.57 2.91 2.90
N LEU A 93 -6.75 2.87 3.53
CA LEU A 93 -7.63 4.04 3.69
C LEU A 93 -6.95 5.15 4.50
N GLY A 94 -6.32 4.80 5.63
CA GLY A 94 -5.60 5.74 6.48
C GLY A 94 -4.40 6.36 5.76
N ALA A 95 -3.62 5.55 5.06
CA ALA A 95 -2.49 6.04 4.29
C ALA A 95 -2.95 6.95 3.12
N ALA A 96 -3.99 6.58 2.39
CA ALA A 96 -4.54 7.43 1.31
C ALA A 96 -5.13 8.76 1.81
N THR A 97 -5.47 8.88 3.10
CA THR A 97 -6.11 10.08 3.66
C THR A 97 -5.18 10.94 4.50
N VAL A 98 -3.97 10.45 4.80
CA VAL A 98 -3.04 11.10 5.74
C VAL A 98 -2.67 12.51 5.31
N LEU A 99 -2.51 12.76 4.00
CA LEU A 99 -2.19 14.09 3.48
C LEU A 99 -3.30 15.09 3.84
N SER A 100 -4.56 14.72 3.63
CA SER A 100 -5.71 15.57 3.97
C SER A 100 -5.88 15.73 5.48
N ALA A 101 -5.74 14.62 6.21
CA ALA A 101 -5.89 14.58 7.67
C ALA A 101 -4.89 15.45 8.41
N LEU A 102 -3.62 15.42 7.96
CA LEU A 102 -2.50 16.11 8.59
C LEU A 102 -2.06 17.35 7.79
N SER A 103 -2.92 17.87 6.92
CA SER A 103 -2.61 18.96 6.01
C SER A 103 -1.98 20.17 6.70
N GLY A 104 -2.54 20.62 7.82
CA GLY A 104 -2.01 21.73 8.62
C GLY A 104 -0.65 21.41 9.27
N GLU A 105 -0.47 20.18 9.76
CA GLU A 105 0.82 19.75 10.34
C GLU A 105 1.90 19.67 9.27
N ILE A 106 1.60 19.05 8.13
CA ILE A 106 2.51 18.91 6.98
C ILE A 106 2.96 20.29 6.50
N ALA A 107 2.03 21.21 6.28
CA ALA A 107 2.34 22.57 5.82
C ALA A 107 3.16 23.38 6.85
N THR A 108 3.05 23.06 8.13
CA THR A 108 3.79 23.76 9.20
C THR A 108 5.20 23.17 9.40
N ARG A 109 5.38 21.86 9.21
CA ARG A 109 6.64 21.15 9.51
C ARG A 109 7.50 20.87 8.28
N THR A 110 6.93 21.01 7.10
CA THR A 110 7.62 20.73 5.83
C THR A 110 7.42 21.91 4.89
N ASP A 111 8.15 21.91 3.79
CA ASP A 111 7.96 22.83 2.67
C ASP A 111 6.84 22.38 1.71
N LYS A 112 6.08 21.33 2.06
CA LYS A 112 5.04 20.74 1.21
C LYS A 112 3.67 21.30 1.54
N SER A 113 2.92 21.66 0.49
CA SER A 113 1.50 22.00 0.57
C SER A 113 0.66 20.92 -0.10
N ILE A 114 -0.37 20.43 0.57
CA ILE A 114 -1.27 19.42 -0.03
C ILE A 114 -2.11 19.98 -1.18
N SER A 115 -2.18 21.30 -1.33
CA SER A 115 -2.80 21.96 -2.48
C SER A 115 -1.90 21.94 -3.72
N ASP A 116 -0.61 21.62 -3.57
CA ASP A 116 0.27 21.36 -4.72
C ASP A 116 0.05 19.92 -5.22
N PRO A 117 -0.47 19.72 -6.46
CA PRO A 117 -0.70 18.38 -7.01
C PRO A 117 0.57 17.52 -7.12
N LYS A 118 1.77 18.13 -7.07
CA LYS A 118 3.03 17.40 -7.02
C LYS A 118 3.16 16.57 -5.75
N VAL A 119 2.63 17.04 -4.62
CA VAL A 119 2.74 16.32 -3.34
C VAL A 119 1.99 14.99 -3.40
N ALA A 120 0.77 14.97 -3.92
CA ALA A 120 0.03 13.71 -4.13
C ALA A 120 0.74 12.80 -5.15
N SER A 121 1.34 13.38 -6.20
CA SER A 121 2.09 12.65 -7.23
C SER A 121 3.39 12.03 -6.71
N GLU A 122 4.07 12.69 -5.76
CA GLU A 122 5.26 12.17 -5.08
C GLU A 122 4.90 11.13 -4.00
N TYR A 123 3.76 11.31 -3.33
CA TYR A 123 3.32 10.43 -2.25
C TYR A 123 2.81 9.08 -2.74
N TRP A 124 2.07 9.05 -3.85
CA TRP A 124 1.47 7.82 -4.37
C TRP A 124 2.50 6.70 -4.66
N PRO A 125 3.65 6.95 -5.31
CA PRO A 125 4.67 5.92 -5.48
C PRO A 125 5.24 5.34 -4.17
N LEU A 126 5.15 6.05 -3.04
CA LEU A 126 5.56 5.52 -1.73
C LEU A 126 4.53 4.52 -1.21
N LEU A 127 3.24 4.86 -1.29
CA LEU A 127 2.13 3.94 -1.03
C LEU A 127 2.24 2.66 -1.85
N GLU A 128 2.53 2.80 -3.14
CA GLU A 128 2.70 1.66 -4.04
C GLU A 128 3.80 0.72 -3.57
N LYS A 129 4.97 1.25 -3.23
CA LYS A 129 6.10 0.44 -2.74
C LYS A 129 5.84 -0.27 -1.42
N VAL A 130 5.02 0.32 -0.54
CA VAL A 130 4.72 -0.24 0.78
C VAL A 130 3.68 -1.36 0.68
N PHE A 131 2.62 -1.14 -0.10
CA PHE A 131 1.46 -2.02 -0.09
C PHE A 131 1.39 -2.97 -1.29
N PHE A 132 1.97 -2.61 -2.43
CA PHE A 132 1.80 -3.37 -3.66
C PHE A 132 3.11 -4.06 -4.03
N ARG A 133 3.06 -5.39 -4.11
CA ARG A 133 4.18 -6.18 -4.59
C ARG A 133 4.28 -6.04 -6.10
N THR A 134 5.50 -5.87 -6.59
CA THR A 134 5.82 -5.92 -8.02
C THR A 134 6.62 -7.18 -8.28
N GLU A 135 6.51 -7.74 -9.49
CA GLU A 135 7.26 -8.91 -10.00
C GLU A 135 8.77 -8.89 -9.66
N MET A 136 9.39 -7.71 -9.54
CA MET A 136 10.81 -7.56 -9.21
C MET A 136 11.15 -7.62 -7.71
N GLN A 137 10.17 -7.40 -6.82
CA GLN A 137 10.38 -7.44 -5.37
C GLN A 137 10.61 -8.89 -4.90
N ASP A 138 10.08 -9.88 -5.63
CA ASP A 138 10.12 -11.30 -5.29
C ASP A 138 11.48 -11.95 -5.60
N ARG A 139 12.18 -11.48 -6.64
CA ARG A 139 13.51 -12.01 -7.02
C ARG A 139 14.63 -11.69 -6.03
N ARG A 140 14.45 -10.72 -5.13
CA ARG A 140 15.48 -10.32 -4.15
C ARG A 140 15.42 -11.08 -2.83
N VAL A 141 14.37 -11.88 -2.60
CA VAL A 141 14.18 -12.63 -1.33
C VAL A 141 14.78 -14.04 -1.40
N ILE A 142 15.53 -14.37 -2.45
CA ILE A 142 16.28 -15.63 -2.50
C ILE A 142 17.49 -15.56 -1.54
N CYS A 143 17.23 -15.97 -0.30
CA CYS A 143 18.13 -16.50 0.73
C CYS A 143 19.56 -15.95 0.82
N THR A 144 19.77 -14.91 1.63
CA THR A 144 21.05 -14.75 2.35
C THR A 144 21.01 -15.56 3.65
N HIS A 145 21.00 -16.89 3.53
CA HIS A 145 21.57 -17.70 4.61
C HIS A 145 23.09 -17.59 4.48
N ALA A 146 23.66 -16.57 5.13
CA ALA A 146 25.08 -16.56 5.43
C ALA A 146 25.35 -17.75 6.37
N SER A 147 25.77 -18.88 5.80
CA SER A 147 26.40 -19.95 6.55
C SER A 147 27.55 -19.33 7.34
N HIS A 148 27.41 -19.31 8.67
CA HIS A 148 28.49 -18.99 9.59
C HIS A 148 29.69 -19.89 9.24
N PRO A 149 30.87 -19.35 8.88
CA PRO A 149 32.00 -20.22 8.64
C PRO A 149 32.39 -20.86 9.98
N ALA A 150 32.43 -22.19 10.00
CA ALA A 150 32.97 -22.94 11.11
C ALA A 150 34.40 -22.45 11.38
N ARG A 151 34.65 -21.99 12.61
CA ARG A 151 35.96 -21.52 13.06
C ARG A 151 36.93 -22.69 13.04
N SER A 152 37.89 -22.69 12.11
CA SER A 152 39.06 -23.57 12.15
C SER A 152 39.80 -23.38 13.49
N ARG A 153 40.25 -24.48 14.09
CA ARG A 153 41.00 -24.48 15.37
C ARG A 153 42.44 -23.95 15.24
N ASP A 154 42.91 -23.73 14.02
CA ASP A 154 44.27 -23.22 13.78
C ASP A 154 44.17 -21.82 13.19
N GLY A 155 44.54 -20.82 14.00
CA GLY A 155 44.28 -19.39 13.77
C GLY A 155 45.03 -18.75 12.62
N ASN A 156 44.75 -19.17 11.37
CA ASN A 156 45.26 -18.52 10.17
C ASN A 156 44.10 -18.13 9.23
N ILE A 157 44.12 -16.88 8.75
CA ILE A 157 43.12 -16.33 7.83
C ILE A 157 43.49 -16.76 6.41
N ALA A 158 42.59 -17.47 5.72
CA ALA A 158 42.79 -17.85 4.32
C ALA A 158 42.82 -16.62 3.39
N PRO A 159 43.60 -16.64 2.29
CA PRO A 159 43.69 -15.51 1.38
C PRO A 159 42.38 -15.27 0.62
N ILE A 160 42.05 -13.99 0.40
CA ILE A 160 40.80 -13.50 -0.21
C ILE A 160 40.50 -14.12 -1.59
N SER A 161 41.51 -14.67 -2.28
CA SER A 161 41.37 -15.34 -3.58
C SER A 161 40.53 -16.63 -3.54
N GLU A 162 40.31 -17.25 -2.39
CA GLU A 162 39.48 -18.48 -2.24
C GLU A 162 38.06 -18.22 -1.73
N MET A 163 37.68 -16.97 -1.40
CA MET A 163 36.35 -16.65 -0.86
C MET A 163 35.27 -16.37 -1.92
N LEU A 164 35.63 -16.35 -3.20
CA LEU A 164 34.65 -16.24 -4.29
C LEU A 164 34.22 -17.65 -4.70
N GLY A 165 33.33 -18.24 -3.90
CA GLY A 165 32.65 -19.49 -4.22
C GLY A 165 31.96 -19.41 -5.58
N LYS A 166 32.04 -20.51 -6.34
CA LYS A 166 31.37 -20.67 -7.63
C LYS A 166 29.87 -20.39 -7.48
N VAL A 167 29.34 -19.54 -8.35
CA VAL A 167 27.89 -19.38 -8.51
C VAL A 167 27.37 -20.65 -9.19
N GLU A 168 26.81 -21.56 -8.41
CA GLU A 168 26.03 -22.67 -8.96
C GLU A 168 24.58 -22.23 -9.18
N VAL A 169 24.15 -22.32 -10.44
CA VAL A 169 22.77 -22.11 -10.86
C VAL A 169 22.01 -23.39 -10.50
N CYS A 170 21.03 -23.31 -9.60
CA CYS A 170 20.09 -24.41 -9.40
C CYS A 170 19.03 -24.37 -10.50
N ASP A 171 18.93 -25.46 -11.26
CA ASP A 171 17.86 -25.67 -12.25
C ASP A 171 16.48 -25.66 -11.55
N PRO A 172 15.44 -25.13 -12.22
CA PRO A 172 14.08 -25.15 -11.68
C PRO A 172 13.54 -26.58 -11.72
N LEU A 173 13.25 -27.16 -10.56
CA LEU A 173 12.51 -28.41 -10.50
C LEU A 173 11.02 -28.16 -10.80
N MET A 174 10.51 -29.08 -11.63
CA MET A 174 9.18 -29.28 -12.21
C MET A 174 7.98 -28.87 -11.36
#